data_AF-A0AAV5WIJ1-F1
#
_entry.id   AF-A0AAV5WIJ1-F1
#
_cell.length_a   1.000
_cell.length_b   1.000
_cell.length_c   1.000
_cell.angle_alpha   90.00
_cell.angle_beta   90.00
_cell.angle_gamma   90.00
#
_symmetry.space_group_name_H-M   'P 1'
#
loop_
_entity.id
_entity.type
_entity.pdbx_description
1 polymer ?
#
loop_
_entity_poly.entity_id
_entity_poly.type
_entity_poly.pdbx_seq_one_letter_code
_entity_poly.pdbx_strand_id
1 'polypeptide(L)'
;HKSNSPASRDIDCPYSSREVKEEDISDDEDYEEKEKGEEKEKEPPAKKRNIGKSERRSRISNGPTREMECPKCTNYRFTSVVTIIQHLKYFHGTTPSDAGLMFLCDCGHKSASNAHLNSQCKFLNFTIIHEKKEGVKCILCENGIHIVCSCGAKIKSNKGSWTHKKICNRREFTVEKNDEE
;
A
#
# COMPACT_ATOMS: atom_id res chain seq x y z
N HIS A 1 35.74 -30.54 10.60
CA HIS A 1 35.08 -29.26 10.29
C HIS A 1 33.70 -29.24 10.91
N LYS A 2 33.51 -28.53 12.03
CA LYS A 2 32.19 -28.33 12.64
C LYS A 2 31.58 -27.07 12.02
N SER A 3 30.54 -27.25 11.21
CA SER A 3 29.75 -26.18 10.62
C SER A 3 28.88 -25.55 11.71
N ASN A 4 29.20 -24.31 12.09
CA ASN A 4 28.34 -23.47 12.92
C ASN A 4 27.18 -22.94 12.07
N SER A 5 25.99 -23.47 12.30
CA SER A 5 24.74 -22.83 11.83
C SER A 5 24.43 -21.62 12.72
N PRO A 6 24.12 -20.44 12.17
CA PRO A 6 23.75 -19.29 12.97
C PRO A 6 22.36 -19.50 13.57
N ALA A 7 22.25 -19.23 14.88
CA ALA A 7 20.98 -19.23 15.60
C ALA A 7 20.02 -18.21 14.99
N SER A 8 18.84 -18.70 14.58
CA SER A 8 17.68 -17.91 14.19
C SER A 8 17.26 -17.02 15.35
N ARG A 9 17.43 -15.70 15.19
CA ARG A 9 16.84 -14.70 16.08
C ARG A 9 15.43 -14.44 15.59
N ASP A 10 14.46 -14.92 16.34
CA ASP A 10 13.05 -14.58 16.16
C ASP A 10 12.89 -13.07 16.26
N ILE A 11 12.53 -12.44 15.15
CA ILE A 11 12.17 -11.02 15.12
C ILE A 11 10.69 -10.97 15.52
N ASP A 12 10.45 -10.75 16.81
CA ASP A 12 9.11 -10.44 17.32
C ASP A 12 8.55 -9.23 16.56
N CYS A 13 7.44 -9.46 15.85
CA CYS A 13 6.67 -8.39 15.24
C CYS A 13 6.02 -7.58 16.38
N PRO A 14 6.41 -6.30 16.61
CA PRO A 14 6.04 -5.57 17.82
C PRO A 14 4.58 -5.09 17.85
N TYR A 15 3.69 -5.68 17.04
CA TYR A 15 2.29 -5.27 16.93
C TYR A 15 1.31 -6.33 17.47
N SER A 16 1.70 -7.06 18.52
CA SER A 16 0.79 -7.96 19.24
C SER A 16 0.01 -7.27 20.36
N SER A 17 0.33 -6.06 20.80
CA SER A 17 -0.43 -5.34 21.83
C SER A 17 -0.10 -3.86 21.80
N ARG A 18 -0.91 -3.05 21.10
CA ARG A 18 -0.87 -1.60 21.27
C ARG A 18 -2.18 -1.19 21.92
N GLU A 19 -2.17 -1.10 23.24
CA GLU A 19 -3.18 -0.38 24.00
C GLU A 19 -3.11 1.08 23.55
N VAL A 20 -4.17 1.52 22.87
CA VAL A 20 -4.32 2.91 22.44
C VAL A 20 -4.70 3.69 23.68
N LYS A 21 -3.79 4.52 24.20
CA LYS A 21 -4.16 5.57 25.14
C LYS A 21 -4.87 6.66 24.33
N GLU A 22 -6.16 6.80 24.59
CA GLU A 22 -6.98 7.94 24.19
C GLU A 22 -6.42 9.17 24.93
N GLU A 23 -5.81 10.09 24.20
CA GLU A 23 -5.49 11.42 24.71
C GLU A 23 -6.44 12.41 24.03
N ASP A 24 -7.16 13.15 24.87
CA ASP A 24 -8.22 14.09 24.55
C ASP A 24 -7.70 15.23 23.66
N ILE A 25 -8.22 15.30 22.44
CA ILE A 25 -8.06 16.43 21.53
C ILE A 25 -9.13 17.45 21.90
N SER A 26 -8.72 18.56 22.52
CA SER A 26 -9.58 19.71 22.76
C SER A 26 -9.73 20.52 21.47
N ASP A 27 -10.96 20.54 20.94
CA ASP A 27 -11.42 21.39 19.84
C ASP A 27 -11.71 22.81 20.36
N ASP A 28 -10.89 23.77 19.95
CA ASP A 28 -11.22 25.20 20.04
C ASP A 28 -10.58 25.90 18.84
N GLU A 29 -11.30 26.04 17.73
CA GLU A 29 -11.15 27.19 16.83
C GLU A 29 -12.51 27.61 16.23
N ASP A 30 -12.89 28.84 16.56
CA ASP A 30 -14.02 29.64 16.09
C ASP A 30 -14.11 29.65 14.56
N TYR A 31 -15.25 29.20 14.02
CA TYR A 31 -15.56 29.28 12.60
C TYR A 31 -16.66 30.31 12.37
N GLU A 32 -16.29 31.45 11.77
CA GLU A 32 -17.21 32.54 11.45
C GLU A 32 -18.32 32.10 10.46
N GLU A 33 -19.57 32.35 10.86
CA GLU A 33 -20.78 32.22 10.03
C GLU A 33 -20.71 33.16 8.81
N LYS A 34 -20.82 32.59 7.61
CA LYS A 34 -21.19 33.33 6.40
C LYS A 34 -22.64 33.04 6.03
N GLU A 35 -23.41 34.12 5.97
CA GLU A 35 -24.84 34.12 5.74
C GLU A 35 -25.27 33.57 4.37
N LYS A 36 -26.46 32.98 4.42
CA LYS A 36 -27.31 32.42 3.36
C LYS A 36 -27.45 33.29 2.11
N GLY A 37 -27.20 32.68 0.96
CA GLY A 37 -27.93 32.97 -0.28
C GLY A 37 -28.94 31.87 -0.57
N GLU A 38 -30.23 32.17 -0.46
CA GLU A 38 -31.34 31.29 -0.86
C GLU A 38 -31.42 31.19 -2.38
N GLU A 39 -30.91 30.09 -2.95
CA GLU A 39 -31.28 29.66 -4.30
C GLU A 39 -32.27 28.50 -4.20
N LYS A 40 -33.47 28.75 -4.75
CA LYS A 40 -34.62 27.84 -4.77
C LYS A 40 -34.27 26.50 -5.42
N GLU A 41 -34.23 25.46 -4.61
CA GLU A 41 -34.23 24.07 -5.02
C GLU A 41 -35.48 23.75 -5.84
N LYS A 42 -35.28 23.35 -7.10
CA LYS A 42 -36.24 22.49 -7.80
C LYS A 42 -35.82 21.06 -7.48
N GLU A 43 -36.59 20.38 -6.64
CA GLU A 43 -36.41 18.96 -6.33
C GLU A 43 -36.35 18.14 -7.63
N PRO A 44 -35.24 17.46 -7.94
CA PRO A 44 -35.24 16.45 -8.98
C PRO A 44 -36.06 15.24 -8.48
N PRO A 45 -37.00 14.71 -9.29
CA PRO A 45 -37.83 13.60 -8.87
C PRO A 45 -36.98 12.39 -8.50
N ALA A 46 -37.19 11.89 -7.29
CA ALA A 46 -36.51 10.73 -6.72
C ALA A 46 -36.70 9.50 -7.63
N LYS A 47 -35.72 9.27 -8.53
CA LYS A 47 -35.62 8.06 -9.32
C LYS A 47 -35.26 6.92 -8.38
N LYS A 48 -36.26 6.14 -7.97
CA LYS A 48 -36.11 4.83 -7.32
C LYS A 48 -35.29 3.93 -8.25
N ARG A 49 -33.96 3.91 -8.08
CA ARG A 49 -33.09 2.96 -8.76
C ARG A 49 -33.37 1.61 -8.13
N ASN A 50 -34.10 0.77 -8.86
CA ASN A 50 -34.23 -0.65 -8.55
C ASN A 50 -32.82 -1.25 -8.58
N ILE A 51 -32.18 -1.30 -7.40
CA ILE A 51 -31.03 -2.15 -7.15
C ILE A 51 -31.58 -3.56 -7.21
N GLY A 52 -31.72 -4.07 -8.43
CA GLY A 52 -31.92 -5.49 -8.65
C GLY A 52 -30.80 -6.18 -7.89
N LYS A 53 -31.18 -7.01 -6.91
CA LYS A 53 -30.30 -7.97 -6.27
C LYS A 53 -29.81 -8.89 -7.38
N SER A 54 -28.79 -8.44 -8.10
CA SER A 54 -28.01 -9.26 -9.00
C SER A 54 -27.46 -10.35 -8.10
N GLU A 55 -28.05 -11.55 -8.18
CA GLU A 55 -27.43 -12.79 -7.74
C GLU A 55 -26.04 -12.82 -8.35
N ARG A 56 -25.06 -12.28 -7.61
CA ARG A 56 -23.65 -12.56 -7.82
C ARG A 56 -23.54 -14.04 -7.51
N ARG A 57 -23.83 -14.87 -8.51
CA ARG A 57 -23.52 -16.29 -8.50
C ARG A 57 -22.08 -16.37 -8.04
N SER A 58 -21.90 -16.81 -6.80
CA SER A 58 -20.60 -17.12 -6.24
C SER A 58 -20.01 -18.16 -7.18
N ARG A 59 -19.09 -17.74 -8.05
CA ARG A 59 -18.22 -18.68 -8.76
C ARG A 59 -17.31 -19.26 -7.69
N ILE A 60 -17.81 -20.25 -6.97
CA ILE A 60 -17.03 -21.03 -6.01
C ILE A 60 -16.07 -21.84 -6.85
N SER A 61 -14.82 -21.38 -6.95
CA SER A 61 -13.74 -22.13 -7.58
C SER A 61 -13.36 -23.28 -6.66
N ASN A 62 -13.78 -24.50 -7.00
CA ASN A 62 -13.31 -25.74 -6.34
C ASN A 62 -11.91 -26.15 -6.81
N GLY A 63 -11.06 -25.18 -7.18
CA GLY A 63 -9.68 -25.43 -7.57
C GLY A 63 -8.79 -25.63 -6.35
N PRO A 64 -7.68 -26.39 -6.45
CA PRO A 64 -6.70 -26.48 -5.38
C PRO A 64 -6.17 -25.07 -5.08
N THR A 65 -6.45 -24.59 -3.87
CA THR A 65 -5.99 -23.29 -3.41
C THR A 65 -4.48 -23.34 -3.25
N ARG A 66 -3.75 -22.63 -4.13
CA ARG A 66 -2.30 -22.43 -3.94
C ARG A 66 -2.11 -21.46 -2.78
N GLU A 67 -1.35 -21.89 -1.80
CA GLU A 67 -0.95 -21.03 -0.69
C GLU A 67 -0.02 -19.92 -1.21
N MET A 68 -0.30 -18.70 -0.79
CA MET A 68 0.40 -17.48 -1.17
C MET A 68 1.07 -16.91 0.06
N GLU A 69 2.38 -16.63 0.00
CA GLU A 69 3.14 -16.15 1.15
C GLU A 69 3.39 -14.64 1.06
N CYS A 70 3.38 -13.96 2.21
CA CYS A 70 3.77 -12.55 2.27
C CYS A 70 5.31 -12.43 2.29
N PRO A 71 5.93 -11.59 1.42
CA PRO A 71 7.38 -11.44 1.37
C PRO A 71 7.99 -10.77 2.61
N LYS A 72 7.17 -10.13 3.44
CA LYS A 72 7.58 -9.43 4.66
C LYS A 72 7.27 -10.21 5.93
N CYS A 73 6.46 -11.26 5.85
CA CYS A 73 6.02 -12.04 7.00
C CYS A 73 6.34 -13.51 6.79
N THR A 74 7.23 -14.06 7.60
CA THR A 74 7.74 -15.44 7.48
C THR A 74 6.68 -16.53 7.65
N ASN A 75 5.60 -16.25 8.39
CA ASN A 75 4.61 -17.28 8.77
C ASN A 75 3.18 -17.00 8.30
N TYR A 76 2.98 -16.03 7.39
CA TYR A 76 1.63 -15.67 6.94
C TYR A 76 1.36 -16.16 5.53
N ARG A 77 0.39 -17.09 5.45
CA ARG A 77 -0.09 -17.70 4.21
C ARG A 77 -1.53 -17.30 3.92
N PHE A 78 -1.83 -17.14 2.64
CA PHE A 78 -3.11 -16.69 2.13
C PHE A 78 -3.62 -17.66 1.08
N THR A 79 -4.93 -17.84 1.01
CA THR A 79 -5.61 -18.64 -0.02
C THR A 79 -6.26 -17.78 -1.10
N SER A 80 -6.28 -16.46 -0.95
CA SER A 80 -6.93 -15.51 -1.86
C SER A 80 -6.05 -14.31 -2.18
N VAL A 81 -6.09 -13.88 -3.44
CA VAL A 81 -5.40 -12.68 -3.93
C VAL A 81 -5.92 -11.43 -3.22
N VAL A 82 -7.22 -11.40 -2.91
CA VAL A 82 -7.85 -10.28 -2.20
C VAL A 82 -7.29 -10.14 -0.79
N THR A 83 -7.13 -11.25 -0.07
CA THR A 83 -6.67 -11.22 1.32
C THR A 83 -5.20 -10.85 1.43
N ILE A 84 -4.33 -11.32 0.52
CA ILE A 84 -2.93 -10.87 0.52
C ILE A 84 -2.79 -9.38 0.16
N ILE A 85 -3.57 -8.87 -0.79
CA ILE A 85 -3.55 -7.43 -1.14
C ILE A 85 -3.98 -6.58 0.07
N GLN A 86 -5.06 -6.98 0.74
CA GLN A 86 -5.51 -6.30 1.95
C GLN A 86 -4.44 -6.38 3.04
N HIS A 87 -3.83 -7.55 3.25
CA HIS A 87 -2.75 -7.70 4.21
C HIS A 87 -1.57 -6.74 3.93
N LEU A 88 -1.08 -6.69 2.68
CA LEU A 88 -0.01 -5.76 2.30
C LEU A 88 -0.38 -4.29 2.54
N LYS A 89 -1.64 -3.93 2.26
CA LYS A 89 -2.13 -2.56 2.45
C LYS A 89 -2.23 -2.20 3.94
N TYR A 90 -2.83 -3.05 4.75
CA TYR A 90 -3.11 -2.75 6.16
C TYR A 90 -1.89 -2.94 7.07
N PHE A 91 -1.11 -4.00 6.88
CA PHE A 91 0.03 -4.31 7.76
C PHE A 91 1.34 -3.71 7.29
N HIS A 92 1.48 -3.44 6.00
CA HIS A 92 2.75 -2.95 5.44
C HIS A 92 2.65 -1.60 4.75
N GLY A 93 1.45 -1.05 4.55
CA GLY A 93 1.25 0.19 3.80
C GLY A 93 1.85 0.12 2.39
N THR A 94 1.89 -1.06 1.77
CA THR A 94 2.49 -1.30 0.46
C THR A 94 1.52 -1.97 -0.51
N THR A 95 1.74 -1.76 -1.80
CA THR A 95 1.04 -2.49 -2.87
C THR A 95 1.77 -3.79 -3.23
N PRO A 96 1.13 -4.75 -3.92
CA PRO A 96 1.82 -5.93 -4.46
C PRO A 96 3.01 -5.55 -5.34
N SER A 97 2.83 -4.59 -6.25
CA SER A 97 3.93 -4.05 -7.07
C SER A 97 5.08 -3.53 -6.22
N ASP A 98 4.81 -2.75 -5.17
CA ASP A 98 5.86 -2.23 -4.28
C ASP A 98 6.61 -3.34 -3.55
N ALA A 99 5.90 -4.41 -3.19
CA ALA A 99 6.46 -5.59 -2.55
C ALA A 99 7.16 -6.55 -3.53
N GLY A 100 7.22 -6.23 -4.83
CA GLY A 100 7.81 -7.10 -5.86
C GLY A 100 6.98 -8.34 -6.17
N LEU A 101 5.67 -8.29 -5.91
CA LEU A 101 4.72 -9.37 -6.17
C LEU A 101 3.90 -9.09 -7.43
N MET A 102 3.75 -10.13 -8.25
CA MET A 102 2.87 -10.16 -9.39
C MET A 102 2.01 -11.42 -9.35
N PHE A 103 0.75 -11.32 -9.76
CA PHE A 103 -0.19 -12.45 -9.82
C PHE A 103 -0.25 -12.99 -11.24
N LEU A 104 0.18 -14.23 -11.45
CA LEU A 104 0.07 -14.95 -12.71
C LEU A 104 -1.19 -15.81 -12.70
N CYS A 105 -2.15 -15.47 -13.55
CA CYS A 105 -3.35 -16.29 -13.77
C CYS A 105 -3.01 -17.51 -14.63
N ASP A 106 -3.73 -18.62 -14.45
CA ASP A 106 -3.59 -19.82 -15.30
C ASP A 106 -3.86 -19.53 -16.80
N CYS A 107 -4.53 -18.42 -17.13
CA CYS A 107 -4.67 -17.97 -18.52
C CYS A 107 -3.39 -17.37 -19.13
N GLY A 108 -2.31 -17.25 -18.34
CA GLY A 108 -1.04 -16.64 -18.71
C GLY A 108 -0.94 -15.14 -18.43
N HIS A 109 -2.02 -14.49 -18.01
CA HIS A 109 -2.02 -13.06 -17.74
C HIS A 109 -1.35 -12.72 -16.41
N LYS A 110 -0.45 -11.73 -16.44
CA LYS A 110 0.22 -11.17 -15.25
C LYS A 110 -0.46 -9.87 -14.83
N SER A 111 -0.83 -9.76 -13.56
CA SER A 111 -1.44 -8.54 -13.02
C SER A 111 -0.89 -8.25 -11.63
N ALA A 112 -0.67 -6.97 -11.32
CA ALA A 112 -0.33 -6.53 -9.97
C ALA A 112 -1.57 -6.23 -9.09
N SER A 113 -2.77 -6.41 -9.65
CA SER A 113 -4.04 -6.05 -9.02
C SER A 113 -5.10 -7.14 -9.21
N ASN A 114 -6.21 -7.00 -8.49
CA ASN A 114 -7.41 -7.83 -8.66
C ASN A 114 -8.23 -7.54 -9.93
N ALA A 115 -7.79 -6.62 -10.80
CA ALA A 115 -8.54 -6.27 -12.00
C ALA A 115 -8.80 -7.48 -12.90
N HIS A 116 -7.80 -8.34 -13.08
CA HIS A 116 -7.95 -9.55 -13.88
C HIS A 116 -8.94 -10.56 -13.27
N LEU A 117 -9.02 -10.64 -11.94
CA LEU A 117 -9.97 -11.50 -11.23
C LEU A 117 -11.44 -11.06 -11.46
N ASN A 118 -11.66 -9.75 -11.65
CA ASN A 118 -12.96 -9.19 -11.99
C ASN A 118 -13.26 -9.19 -13.49
N SER A 119 -12.25 -9.43 -14.33
CA SER A 119 -12.44 -9.58 -15.78
C SER A 119 -13.18 -10.88 -16.10
N GLN A 120 -13.70 -11.04 -17.32
CA GLN A 120 -14.41 -12.27 -17.76
C GLN A 120 -13.49 -13.51 -17.85
N CYS A 121 -12.36 -13.54 -17.16
CA CYS A 121 -11.50 -14.69 -17.06
C CYS A 121 -12.26 -15.87 -16.44
N LYS A 122 -12.13 -17.04 -17.07
CA LYS A 122 -12.72 -18.30 -16.59
C LYS A 122 -11.87 -18.96 -15.51
N PHE A 123 -10.60 -18.57 -15.42
CA PHE A 123 -9.63 -19.11 -14.47
C PHE A 123 -9.62 -18.26 -13.20
N LEU A 124 -9.75 -18.93 -12.06
CA LEU A 124 -9.76 -18.28 -10.74
C LEU A 124 -8.51 -18.60 -9.92
N ASN A 125 -7.63 -19.44 -10.45
CA ASN A 125 -6.36 -19.75 -9.80
C ASN A 125 -5.32 -18.71 -10.22
N PHE A 126 -4.57 -18.24 -9.24
CA PHE A 126 -3.46 -17.34 -9.40
C PHE A 126 -2.25 -17.90 -8.66
N THR A 127 -1.08 -17.70 -9.25
CA THR A 127 0.21 -18.00 -8.63
C THR A 127 0.95 -16.71 -8.39
N ILE A 128 1.56 -16.56 -7.22
CA ILE A 128 2.46 -15.43 -6.96
C ILE A 128 3.79 -15.69 -7.65
N ILE A 129 4.21 -14.71 -8.43
CA ILE A 129 5.55 -14.64 -8.98
C ILE A 129 6.26 -13.44 -8.34
N HIS A 130 7.47 -13.67 -7.87
CA HIS A 130 8.34 -12.61 -7.36
C HIS A 130 9.06 -11.99 -8.55
N GLU A 131 8.62 -10.79 -8.95
CA GLU A 131 9.34 -10.02 -9.94
C GLU A 131 10.45 -9.28 -9.20
N LYS A 132 11.68 -9.77 -9.36
CA LYS A 132 12.85 -9.00 -8.95
C LYS A 132 12.75 -7.69 -9.72
N LYS A 133 12.45 -6.61 -9.02
CA LYS A 133 12.68 -5.26 -9.55
C LYS A 133 14.18 -5.15 -9.73
N GLU A 134 14.67 -5.54 -10.89
CA GLU A 134 16.04 -5.24 -11.29
C GLU A 134 16.15 -3.73 -11.34
N GLY A 135 16.63 -3.18 -10.23
CA GLY A 135 17.21 -1.85 -10.14
C GLY A 135 16.39 -0.72 -10.74
N VAL A 136 15.09 -0.58 -10.44
CA VAL A 136 14.47 0.76 -10.55
C VAL A 136 15.06 1.61 -9.44
N LYS A 137 16.32 2.02 -9.65
CA LYS A 137 16.95 3.09 -8.89
C LYS A 137 16.08 4.32 -9.13
N CYS A 138 15.77 5.04 -8.08
CA CYS A 138 15.15 6.35 -8.26
C CYS A 138 16.06 7.16 -9.17
N ILE A 139 15.53 7.74 -10.26
CA ILE A 139 16.30 8.57 -11.22
C ILE A 139 17.13 9.62 -10.47
N LEU A 140 16.61 10.15 -9.36
CA LEU A 140 17.34 11.07 -8.49
C LEU A 140 18.58 10.40 -7.85
N CYS A 141 18.41 9.23 -7.22
CA CYS A 141 19.53 8.48 -6.65
C CYS A 141 20.56 8.05 -7.68
N GLU A 142 20.12 7.68 -8.89
CA GLU A 142 21.01 7.27 -9.98
C GLU A 142 21.84 8.45 -10.51
N ASN A 143 21.26 9.65 -10.50
CA ASN A 143 21.95 10.88 -10.88
C ASN A 143 22.70 11.56 -9.72
N GLY A 144 22.82 10.90 -8.56
CA GLY A 144 23.45 11.47 -7.35
C GLY A 144 22.69 12.68 -6.77
N ILE A 145 21.42 12.84 -7.10
CA ILE A 145 20.59 13.98 -6.66
C ILE A 145 19.95 13.67 -5.31
N HIS A 146 20.23 14.52 -4.32
CA HIS A 146 19.66 14.47 -2.98
C HIS A 146 18.83 15.72 -2.70
N ILE A 147 17.69 15.52 -2.04
CA ILE A 147 16.91 16.63 -1.48
C ILE A 147 17.49 16.93 -0.10
N VAL A 148 17.98 18.13 0.13
CA VAL A 148 18.59 18.53 1.40
C VAL A 148 17.62 19.47 2.12
N CYS A 149 17.19 19.10 3.32
CA CYS A 149 16.43 20.01 4.16
C CYS A 149 17.37 21.08 4.73
N SER A 150 16.89 22.31 4.97
CA SER A 150 17.70 23.36 5.61
C SER A 150 18.19 23.00 7.03
N CYS A 151 17.74 21.90 7.62
CA CYS A 151 18.32 21.31 8.85
C CYS A 151 19.58 20.47 8.61
N GLY A 152 20.00 20.27 7.36
CA GLY A 152 21.16 19.45 6.96
C GLY A 152 20.84 17.98 6.63
N ALA A 153 19.57 17.56 6.74
CA ALA A 153 19.19 16.18 6.44
C ALA A 153 19.17 15.90 4.93
N LYS A 154 19.96 14.91 4.48
CA LYS A 154 19.95 14.41 3.10
C LYS A 154 18.87 13.36 2.89
N ILE A 155 17.91 13.65 2.01
CA ILE A 155 16.72 12.85 1.76
C ILE A 155 16.82 12.24 0.36
N LYS A 156 16.77 10.90 0.29
CA LYS A 156 17.00 10.13 -0.94
C LYS A 156 15.76 9.92 -1.83
N SER A 157 14.59 10.41 -1.42
CA SER A 157 13.36 10.22 -2.21
C SER A 157 12.30 11.25 -1.84
N ASN A 158 11.36 11.47 -2.75
CA ASN A 158 10.19 12.31 -2.47
C ASN A 158 9.39 11.75 -1.28
N LYS A 159 9.19 10.42 -1.17
CA LYS A 159 8.50 9.83 -0.01
C LYS A 159 9.24 10.12 1.32
N GLY A 160 10.58 10.18 1.27
CA GLY A 160 11.41 10.59 2.40
C GLY A 160 11.20 12.03 2.85
N SER A 161 10.88 12.95 1.93
CA SER A 161 10.65 14.37 2.27
C SER A 161 9.37 14.55 3.07
N TRP A 162 8.33 13.80 2.71
CA TRP A 162 7.07 13.76 3.46
C TRP A 162 7.25 13.21 4.87
N THR A 163 8.03 12.15 5.05
CA THR A 163 8.32 11.62 6.39
C THR A 163 9.18 12.60 7.20
N HIS A 164 10.15 13.26 6.57
CA HIS A 164 10.99 14.24 7.24
C HIS A 164 10.18 15.46 7.72
N LYS A 165 9.23 15.95 6.91
CA LYS A 165 8.35 17.07 7.25
C LYS A 165 7.52 16.84 8.51
N LYS A 166 7.29 15.59 8.91
CA LYS A 166 6.59 15.27 10.18
C LYS A 166 7.48 15.44 11.42
N ILE A 167 8.80 15.36 11.24
CA ILE A 167 9.78 15.40 12.34
C ILE A 167 10.51 16.75 12.35
N CYS A 168 10.63 17.40 11.20
CA CYS A 168 11.28 18.69 11.04
C CYS A 168 10.26 19.74 10.59
N ASN A 169 10.09 20.80 11.40
CA ASN A 169 9.23 21.93 11.07
C ASN A 169 9.81 22.87 9.99
N ARG A 170 11.04 22.65 9.53
CA ARG A 170 11.63 23.43 8.43
C ARG A 170 10.99 23.01 7.11
N ARG A 171 10.50 23.99 6.34
CA ARG A 171 9.80 23.78 5.06
C ARG A 171 10.68 23.99 3.84
N GLU A 172 11.92 24.41 4.05
CA GLU A 172 12.86 24.72 2.99
C GLU A 172 13.69 23.50 2.63
N PHE A 173 13.64 23.14 1.35
CA PHE A 173 14.40 22.05 0.78
C PHE A 173 15.19 22.57 -0.42
N THR A 174 16.48 22.26 -0.48
CA THR A 174 17.34 22.48 -1.64
C THR A 174 17.62 21.15 -2.31
N VAL A 175 18.07 21.19 -3.56
CA VAL A 175 18.48 20.00 -4.31
C VAL A 175 19.98 20.09 -4.53
N GLU A 176 20.72 19.12 -4.02
CA GLU A 176 22.16 19.01 -4.19
C GLU A 176 22.48 17.79 -5.05
N LYS A 177 23.48 17.93 -5.93
CA LYS A 177 24.04 16.82 -6.69
C LYS A 177 25.35 16.41 -6.02
N ASN A 178 25.51 15.13 -5.71
CA ASN A 178 26.80 14.60 -5.27
C ASN A 178 27.73 14.60 -6.49
N ASP A 179 28.67 15.53 -6.54
CA ASP A 179 29.81 15.52 -7.47
C ASP A 179 30.90 14.60 -6.92
N GLU A 180 30.56 13.33 -6.63
CA GLU A 180 31.55 12.29 -6.35
C GLU A 180 31.97 11.68 -7.69
N GLU A 181 32.99 12.29 -8.30
CA GLU A 181 33.79 11.73 -9.41
C GLU A 181 34.63 10.53 -8.98
#